data_AF-A0AAU4MS67-F1
#
_entry.id   AF-A0AAU4MS67-F1
#
_cell.length_a   1.000
_cell.length_b   1.000
_cell.length_c   1.000
_cell.angle_alpha   90.00
_cell.angle_beta   90.00
_cell.angle_gamma   90.00
#
_symmetry.space_group_name_H-M   'P 1'
#
loop_
_entity.id
_entity.type
_entity.pdbx_description
1 polymer ?
#
loop_
_entity_poly.entity_id
_entity_poly.type
_entity_poly.pdbx_seq_one_letter_code
_entity_poly.pdbx_strand_id
1 'polypeptide(L)'
;MSKSDRARHWAGRTATVAGAAALTAAVFTPAVLPLATPVVLGTTVLSAAVSVRPWRRSTPGAVSALYASPSVFLLGEMVAFRIVPGAHWGEGAAVAVWAGLTWWQRPSRLARELVRPSAATPAVPDYAPVTLTAGTPEEQLALDWARWAQQPKCPAAGTYLEYAVVEGRTEWRAQIVAVGGRPVPDIPISAISAITNIPEELISITAVPGHGAGRRQLTVTQSTGAEAAEAEMDPFTRWDKTIAPGAMPHSQLIAIRRGNTKTGEMEERLRP
;
A
#
# COMPACT_ATOMS: atom_id res chain seq x y z
N MET A 1 -6.93 8.49 17.95
CA MET A 1 -5.97 9.41 17.28
C MET A 1 -4.69 9.44 18.12
N SER A 2 -3.56 9.04 17.54
CA SER A 2 -2.30 8.90 18.29
C SER A 2 -1.75 10.29 18.74
N LYS A 3 -0.83 10.31 19.72
CA LYS A 3 -0.19 11.56 20.18
C LYS A 3 0.57 12.26 19.04
N SER A 4 1.22 11.50 18.16
CA SER A 4 1.94 12.02 16.99
C SER A 4 1.00 12.63 15.94
N ASP A 5 -0.18 12.04 15.72
CA ASP A 5 -1.21 12.61 14.80
C ASP A 5 -1.73 13.96 15.31
N ARG A 6 -1.87 14.09 16.63
CA ARG A 6 -2.35 15.32 17.26
C ARG A 6 -1.32 16.44 17.14
N ALA A 7 -0.05 16.13 17.37
CA ALA A 7 1.06 17.08 17.20
C ALA A 7 1.18 17.57 15.74
N ARG A 8 1.10 16.67 14.76
CA ARG A 8 1.15 17.02 13.33
C ARG A 8 -0.03 17.89 12.90
N HIS A 9 -1.24 17.56 13.37
CA HIS A 9 -2.43 18.35 13.10
C HIS A 9 -2.34 19.77 13.68
N TRP A 10 -1.81 19.91 14.90
CA TRP A 10 -1.60 21.23 15.50
C TRP A 10 -0.50 22.02 14.79
N ALA A 11 0.64 21.39 14.49
CA ALA A 11 1.75 22.03 13.79
C ALA A 11 1.34 22.60 12.42
N GLY A 12 0.56 21.85 11.65
CA GLY A 12 0.03 22.33 10.37
C GLY A 12 -0.89 23.54 10.54
N ARG A 13 -1.79 23.51 11.53
CA ARG A 13 -2.72 24.62 11.80
C ARG A 13 -2.01 25.88 12.26
N THR A 14 -1.06 25.75 13.18
CA THR A 14 -0.28 26.90 13.65
C THR A 14 0.55 27.49 12.52
N ALA A 15 1.12 26.65 11.64
CA ALA A 15 1.88 27.12 10.49
C ALA A 15 0.99 27.88 9.49
N THR A 16 -0.19 27.36 9.15
CA THR A 16 -1.13 28.04 8.23
C THR A 16 -1.61 29.37 8.79
N VAL A 17 -1.98 29.43 10.08
CA VAL A 17 -2.45 30.67 10.72
C VAL A 17 -1.32 31.69 10.82
N ALA A 18 -0.12 31.27 11.24
CA ALA A 18 1.02 32.15 11.33
C ALA A 18 1.44 32.69 9.94
N GLY A 19 1.44 31.84 8.91
CA GLY A 19 1.74 32.23 7.53
C GLY A 19 0.71 33.21 6.97
N ALA A 20 -0.58 32.94 7.15
CA ALA A 20 -1.65 33.82 6.67
C ALA A 20 -1.65 35.16 7.40
N ALA A 21 -1.42 35.18 8.72
CA ALA A 21 -1.30 36.41 9.50
C ALA A 21 -0.07 37.23 9.08
N ALA A 22 1.07 36.57 8.84
CA ALA A 22 2.29 37.23 8.37
C ALA A 22 2.12 37.86 6.98
N LEU A 23 1.47 37.14 6.04
CA LEU A 23 1.16 37.67 4.71
C LEU A 23 0.15 38.81 4.78
N THR A 24 -0.91 38.68 5.57
CA THR A 24 -1.90 39.74 5.75
C THR A 24 -1.23 40.99 6.35
N ALA A 25 -0.37 40.84 7.35
CA ALA A 25 0.38 41.96 7.92
C ALA A 25 1.32 42.61 6.89
N ALA A 26 1.93 41.82 6.00
CA ALA A 26 2.77 42.34 4.91
C ALA A 26 1.97 43.15 3.87
N VAL A 27 0.69 42.82 3.63
CA VAL A 27 -0.20 43.61 2.75
C VAL A 27 -0.40 45.03 3.29
N PHE A 28 -0.66 45.16 4.60
CA PHE A 28 -0.93 46.46 5.23
C PHE A 28 0.33 47.19 5.66
N THR A 29 1.45 46.48 5.83
CA THR A 29 2.71 47.04 6.29
C THR A 29 3.87 46.42 5.49
N PRO A 30 4.14 46.93 4.27
CA PRO A 30 5.15 46.35 3.37
C PRO A 30 6.56 46.29 3.97
N ALA A 31 6.87 47.16 4.96
CA ALA A 31 8.13 47.15 5.71
C ALA A 31 8.38 45.83 6.48
N VAL A 32 7.34 45.04 6.74
CA VAL A 32 7.42 43.77 7.48
C VAL A 32 7.72 42.58 6.56
N LEU A 33 7.64 42.76 5.24
CA LEU A 33 7.87 41.72 4.23
C LEU A 33 9.22 40.97 4.40
N PRO A 34 10.36 41.64 4.70
CA PRO A 34 11.65 40.95 4.90
C PRO A 34 11.66 40.03 6.12
N LEU A 35 10.88 40.37 7.16
CA LEU A 35 10.73 39.58 8.38
C LEU A 35 9.72 38.44 8.21
N ALA A 36 8.68 38.64 7.39
CA ALA A 36 7.67 37.63 7.08
C ALA A 36 8.19 36.53 6.14
N THR A 37 9.06 36.89 5.19
CA THR A 37 9.63 35.97 4.18
C THR A 37 10.26 34.69 4.76
N PRO A 38 11.17 34.73 5.76
CA PRO A 38 11.76 33.52 6.32
C PRO A 38 10.74 32.66 7.08
N VAL A 39 9.70 33.26 7.66
CA VAL A 39 8.63 32.53 8.35
C VAL A 39 7.76 31.77 7.34
N VAL A 40 7.40 32.41 6.23
CA VAL A 40 6.63 31.79 5.14
C VAL A 40 7.46 30.68 4.47
N LEU A 41 8.72 30.94 4.14
CA LEU A 41 9.61 29.91 3.56
C LEU A 41 9.85 28.76 4.53
N GLY A 42 10.13 29.05 5.80
CA GLY A 42 10.36 28.03 6.83
C GLY A 42 9.14 27.11 7.01
N THR A 43 7.93 27.68 7.11
CA THR A 43 6.69 26.90 7.23
C THR A 43 6.37 26.09 5.97
N THR A 44 6.62 26.66 4.80
CA THR A 44 6.46 25.98 3.50
C THR A 44 7.41 24.78 3.39
N VAL A 45 8.70 24.98 3.68
CA VAL A 45 9.72 23.92 3.64
C VAL A 45 9.48 22.85 4.69
N LEU A 46 9.12 23.23 5.92
CA LEU A 46 8.82 22.25 6.97
C LEU A 46 7.59 21.41 6.61
N SER A 47 6.53 22.03 6.08
CA SER A 47 5.33 21.32 5.66
C SER A 47 5.62 20.37 4.49
N ALA A 48 6.41 20.81 3.50
CA ALA A 48 6.81 19.99 2.37
C ALA A 48 7.70 18.82 2.83
N ALA A 49 8.67 19.07 3.71
CA ALA A 49 9.54 18.03 4.26
C ALA A 49 8.76 16.98 5.05
N VAL A 50 7.79 17.40 5.87
CA VAL A 50 6.92 16.49 6.64
C VAL A 50 5.95 15.72 5.73
N SER A 51 5.49 16.33 4.65
CA SER A 51 4.55 15.71 3.70
C SER A 51 5.24 14.76 2.70
N VAL A 52 6.50 15.03 2.34
CA VAL A 52 7.22 14.28 1.30
C VAL A 52 8.05 13.12 1.87
N ARG A 53 8.54 13.18 3.12
CA ARG A 53 9.54 12.21 3.61
C ARG A 53 9.07 10.78 3.96
N PRO A 54 7.81 10.48 4.35
CA PRO A 54 7.45 9.08 4.62
C PRO A 54 6.65 8.36 3.52
N TRP A 55 6.30 9.00 2.40
CA TRP A 55 5.17 8.57 1.55
C TRP A 55 5.53 8.07 0.14
N ARG A 56 6.67 7.38 -0.02
CA ARG A 56 7.25 7.17 -1.35
C ARG A 56 6.80 5.94 -2.15
N ARG A 57 5.80 5.14 -1.73
CA ARG A 57 5.26 4.06 -2.61
C ARG A 57 3.75 3.79 -2.57
N SER A 58 3.00 4.24 -1.55
CA SER A 58 1.60 3.81 -1.34
C SER A 58 0.57 4.92 -1.18
N THR A 59 0.94 6.19 -1.38
CA THR A 59 0.00 7.30 -1.21
C THR A 59 -0.57 7.77 -2.55
N PRO A 60 -1.90 7.86 -2.71
CA PRO A 60 -2.50 8.42 -3.91
C PRO A 60 -2.03 9.85 -4.17
N GLY A 61 -1.69 10.18 -5.42
CA GLY A 61 -1.17 11.50 -5.80
C GLY A 61 -2.08 12.68 -5.41
N ALA A 62 -3.40 12.45 -5.35
CA ALA A 62 -4.39 13.43 -4.89
C ALA A 62 -4.16 13.89 -3.44
N VAL A 63 -3.71 12.99 -2.56
CA VAL A 63 -3.46 13.30 -1.15
C VAL A 63 -2.21 14.16 -1.03
N SER A 64 -1.15 13.82 -1.78
CA SER A 64 0.08 14.63 -1.87
C SER A 64 -0.19 16.02 -2.43
N ALA A 65 -1.02 16.13 -3.48
CA ALA A 65 -1.43 17.41 -4.05
C ALA A 65 -2.21 18.26 -3.05
N LEU A 66 -3.12 17.66 -2.28
CA LEU A 66 -3.91 18.37 -1.27
C LEU A 66 -3.00 18.95 -0.16
N TYR A 67 -1.99 18.21 0.29
CA TYR A 67 -1.02 18.69 1.28
C TYR A 67 -0.04 19.73 0.72
N ALA A 68 0.31 19.65 -0.56
CA ALA A 68 1.19 20.63 -1.20
C ALA A 68 0.48 21.95 -1.54
N SER A 69 -0.85 21.92 -1.76
CA SER A 69 -1.60 23.08 -2.25
C SER A 69 -1.43 24.38 -1.45
N PRO A 70 -1.42 24.39 -0.09
CA PRO A 70 -1.29 25.64 0.66
C PRO A 70 0.11 26.25 0.47
N SER A 71 1.13 25.41 0.42
CA SER A 71 2.53 25.81 0.21
C SER A 71 2.76 26.41 -1.17
N VAL A 72 2.18 25.81 -2.20
CA VAL A 72 2.24 26.33 -3.58
C VAL A 72 1.49 27.67 -3.69
N PHE A 73 0.33 27.78 -3.05
CA PHE A 73 -0.45 29.01 -3.05
C PHE A 73 0.30 30.17 -2.38
N LEU A 74 0.85 29.95 -1.17
CA LEU A 74 1.65 30.96 -0.43
C LEU A 74 2.89 31.40 -1.22
N LEU A 75 3.56 30.47 -1.90
CA LEU A 75 4.69 30.78 -2.79
C LEU A 75 4.26 31.63 -3.98
N GLY A 76 3.16 31.25 -4.65
CA GLY A 76 2.61 32.01 -5.77
C GLY A 76 2.24 33.44 -5.37
N GLU A 77 1.68 33.60 -4.18
CA GLU A 77 1.32 34.90 -3.66
C GLU A 77 2.54 35.76 -3.30
N MET A 78 3.57 35.18 -2.67
CA MET A 78 4.84 35.88 -2.45
C MET A 78 5.47 36.38 -3.76
N VAL A 79 5.39 35.59 -4.83
CA VAL A 79 5.88 35.98 -6.15
C VAL A 79 5.01 37.08 -6.74
N ALA A 80 3.68 37.01 -6.60
CA ALA A 80 2.76 38.04 -7.06
C ALA A 80 3.04 39.41 -6.41
N PHE A 81 3.23 39.45 -5.07
CA PHE A 81 3.60 40.67 -4.34
C PHE A 81 4.91 41.30 -4.79
N ARG A 82 5.83 40.50 -5.34
CA ARG A 82 7.10 41.02 -5.88
C ARG A 82 6.96 41.64 -7.26
N ILE A 83 5.97 41.21 -8.03
CA ILE A 83 5.75 41.68 -9.41
C ILE A 83 4.86 42.93 -9.43
N VAL A 84 3.82 42.97 -8.59
CA VAL A 84 2.89 44.10 -8.52
C VAL A 84 2.93 44.70 -7.11
N PRO A 85 3.80 45.70 -6.87
CA PRO A 85 3.87 46.36 -5.57
C PRO A 85 2.66 47.29 -5.36
N GLY A 86 1.88 47.05 -4.30
CA GLY A 86 0.73 47.87 -3.94
C GLY A 86 -0.13 47.23 -2.85
N ALA A 87 -0.91 48.03 -2.13
CA ALA A 87 -1.88 47.52 -1.17
C ALA A 87 -3.15 47.10 -1.89
N HIS A 88 -3.22 45.84 -2.31
CA HIS A 88 -4.40 45.28 -2.94
C HIS A 88 -5.27 44.60 -1.88
N TRP A 89 -6.29 45.33 -1.39
CA TRP A 89 -7.25 44.82 -0.42
C TRP A 89 -7.92 43.50 -0.87
N GLY A 90 -8.05 43.30 -2.19
CA GLY A 90 -8.54 42.06 -2.78
C GLY A 90 -7.62 40.85 -2.53
N GLU A 91 -6.30 41.05 -2.47
CA GLU A 91 -5.33 39.98 -2.17
C GLU A 91 -5.42 39.57 -0.70
N GLY A 92 -5.45 40.56 0.22
CA GLY A 92 -5.67 40.29 1.64
C GLY A 92 -7.01 39.61 1.92
N ALA A 93 -8.07 39.99 1.20
CA ALA A 93 -9.37 39.33 1.27
C ALA A 93 -9.30 37.88 0.72
N ALA A 94 -8.61 37.66 -0.40
CA ALA A 94 -8.42 36.34 -0.97
C ALA A 94 -7.65 35.40 -0.01
N VAL A 95 -6.61 35.89 0.67
CA VAL A 95 -5.88 35.15 1.72
C VAL A 95 -6.76 34.82 2.89
N ALA A 96 -7.52 35.80 3.40
CA ALA A 96 -8.41 35.60 4.53
C ALA A 96 -9.50 34.56 4.20
N VAL A 97 -10.08 34.64 3.00
CA VAL A 97 -11.05 33.65 2.50
C VAL A 97 -10.41 32.28 2.35
N TRP A 98 -9.22 32.18 1.75
CA TRP A 98 -8.49 30.92 1.57
C TRP A 98 -8.10 30.26 2.90
N ALA A 99 -7.57 31.05 3.84
CA ALA A 99 -7.25 30.60 5.19
C ALA A 99 -8.51 30.14 5.94
N GLY A 100 -9.63 30.86 5.79
CA GLY A 100 -10.93 30.46 6.31
C GLY A 100 -11.44 29.16 5.72
N LEU A 101 -11.36 29.00 4.39
CA LEU A 101 -11.79 27.80 3.68
C LEU A 101 -10.96 26.58 4.09
N THR A 102 -9.63 26.71 4.12
CA THR A 102 -8.73 25.62 4.51
C THR A 102 -8.89 25.25 5.99
N TRP A 103 -9.18 26.21 6.86
CA TRP A 103 -9.54 25.97 8.26
C TRP A 103 -10.88 25.23 8.41
N TRP A 104 -11.87 25.58 7.60
CA TRP A 104 -13.22 24.99 7.63
C TRP A 104 -13.28 23.59 7.00
N GLN A 105 -12.79 23.43 5.77
CA GLN A 105 -12.78 22.13 5.05
C GLN A 105 -11.92 21.08 5.76
N ARG A 106 -10.92 21.49 6.53
CA ARG A 106 -9.97 20.60 7.22
C ARG A 106 -9.39 19.58 6.22
N PRO A 107 -8.47 19.97 5.33
CA PRO A 107 -7.92 19.09 4.30
C PRO A 107 -7.32 17.79 4.86
N SER A 108 -6.89 17.77 6.13
CA SER A 108 -6.48 16.56 6.84
C SER A 108 -7.60 15.53 7.08
N ARG A 109 -8.87 15.96 7.19
CA ARG A 109 -10.04 15.07 7.22
C ARG A 109 -10.32 14.47 5.85
N LEU A 110 -10.38 15.31 4.81
CA LEU A 110 -10.56 14.85 3.43
C LEU A 110 -9.44 13.89 3.01
N ALA A 111 -8.18 14.20 3.32
CA ALA A 111 -7.06 13.29 3.09
C ALA A 111 -7.23 11.94 3.80
N ARG A 112 -7.78 11.93 5.03
CA ARG A 112 -8.05 10.69 5.77
C ARG A 112 -9.22 9.91 5.20
N GLU A 113 -10.22 10.59 4.64
CA GLU A 113 -11.34 9.94 3.95
C GLU A 113 -10.88 9.32 2.62
N LEU A 114 -10.00 9.99 1.89
CA LEU A 114 -9.39 9.47 0.66
C LEU A 114 -8.42 8.31 0.91
N VAL A 115 -7.74 8.28 2.06
CA VAL A 115 -6.81 7.19 2.44
C VAL A 115 -7.49 6.09 3.24
N ARG A 116 -8.66 6.36 3.84
CA ARG A 116 -9.46 5.30 4.46
C ARG A 116 -9.84 4.33 3.35
N PRO A 117 -9.50 3.03 3.48
CA PRO A 117 -10.18 2.01 2.71
C PRO A 117 -11.67 2.27 2.91
N SER A 118 -12.42 2.45 1.83
CA SER A 118 -13.86 2.71 1.91
C SER A 118 -14.46 1.67 2.86
N ALA A 119 -14.86 2.11 4.05
CA ALA A 119 -15.63 1.27 4.95
C ALA A 119 -17.01 1.22 4.32
N ALA A 120 -17.15 0.36 3.31
CA ALA A 120 -18.43 0.00 2.76
C ALA A 120 -19.24 -0.55 3.94
N THR A 121 -20.09 0.30 4.50
CA THR A 121 -21.25 -0.17 5.25
C THR A 121 -22.05 -0.96 4.23
N PRO A 122 -22.30 -2.27 4.43
CA PRO A 122 -23.10 -3.02 3.49
C PRO A 122 -24.54 -2.51 3.62
N ALA A 123 -24.91 -1.51 2.83
CA ALA A 123 -26.27 -1.41 2.37
C ALA A 123 -26.48 -2.65 1.51
N VAL A 124 -27.38 -3.53 1.93
CA VAL A 124 -27.84 -4.69 1.15
C VAL A 124 -28.25 -4.16 -0.24
N PRO A 125 -27.49 -4.43 -1.32
CA PRO A 125 -27.91 -4.01 -2.64
C PRO A 125 -28.87 -5.05 -3.18
N ASP A 126 -30.05 -4.58 -3.54
CA ASP A 126 -30.93 -5.27 -4.46
C ASP A 126 -30.15 -5.60 -5.75
N TYR A 127 -30.38 -6.79 -6.30
CA TYR A 127 -29.56 -7.39 -7.35
C TYR A 127 -29.53 -6.51 -8.62
N ALA A 128 -28.41 -5.81 -8.85
CA ALA A 128 -28.10 -5.19 -10.13
C ALA A 128 -26.92 -5.94 -10.82
N PRO A 129 -26.97 -6.13 -12.15
CA PRO A 129 -25.96 -6.89 -12.88
C PRO A 129 -24.57 -6.25 -12.74
N VAL A 130 -23.61 -7.10 -12.37
CA VAL A 130 -22.22 -6.77 -12.04
C VAL A 130 -21.54 -6.01 -13.18
N THR A 131 -21.15 -4.77 -12.91
CA THR A 131 -20.20 -4.03 -13.75
C THR A 131 -18.80 -4.61 -13.48
N LEU A 132 -18.11 -5.07 -14.52
CA LEU A 132 -16.74 -5.58 -14.45
C LEU A 132 -15.79 -4.45 -13.98
N THR A 133 -15.44 -4.44 -12.70
CA THR A 133 -14.49 -3.47 -12.12
C THR A 133 -13.08 -3.71 -12.66
N ALA A 134 -12.45 -2.65 -13.18
CA ALA A 134 -11.08 -2.62 -13.68
C ALA A 134 -10.03 -2.65 -12.55
N GLY A 135 -9.95 -3.77 -11.82
CA GLY A 135 -8.91 -4.03 -10.80
C GLY A 135 -7.77 -4.89 -11.32
N THR A 136 -6.64 -4.94 -10.61
CA THR A 136 -5.54 -5.87 -10.92
C THR A 136 -5.99 -7.33 -10.72
N PRO A 137 -5.31 -8.33 -11.32
CA PRO A 137 -5.65 -9.75 -11.11
C PRO A 137 -5.71 -10.14 -9.62
N GLU A 138 -4.84 -9.58 -8.79
CA GLU A 138 -4.81 -9.78 -7.33
C GLU A 138 -6.06 -9.22 -6.65
N GLU A 139 -6.50 -8.02 -7.05
CA GLU A 139 -7.70 -7.38 -6.52
C GLU A 139 -8.96 -8.15 -6.92
N GLN A 140 -9.00 -8.67 -8.15
CA GLN A 140 -10.10 -9.51 -8.63
C GLN A 140 -10.17 -10.81 -7.83
N LEU A 141 -9.03 -11.49 -7.63
CA LEU A 141 -8.95 -12.71 -6.81
C LEU A 141 -9.42 -12.47 -5.37
N ALA A 142 -8.96 -11.37 -4.74
CA ALA A 142 -9.38 -11.01 -3.40
C ALA A 142 -10.89 -10.69 -3.32
N LEU A 143 -11.43 -10.03 -4.35
CA LEU A 143 -12.84 -9.70 -4.43
C LEU A 143 -13.72 -10.94 -4.63
N ASP A 144 -13.30 -11.86 -5.51
CA ASP A 144 -14.02 -13.11 -5.76
C ASP A 144 -14.02 -14.01 -4.52
N TRP A 145 -12.88 -14.10 -3.82
CA TRP A 145 -12.83 -14.76 -2.52
C TRP A 145 -13.77 -14.12 -1.50
N ALA A 146 -13.76 -12.79 -1.40
CA ALA A 146 -14.64 -12.07 -0.47
C ALA A 146 -16.13 -12.32 -0.79
N ARG A 147 -16.52 -12.33 -2.06
CA ARG A 147 -17.89 -12.65 -2.49
C ARG A 147 -18.28 -14.07 -2.10
N TRP A 148 -17.38 -15.04 -2.31
CA TRP A 148 -17.64 -16.42 -1.93
C TRP A 148 -17.74 -16.59 -0.41
N ALA A 149 -16.80 -16.02 0.35
CA ALA A 149 -16.77 -16.10 1.81
C ALA A 149 -18.00 -15.47 2.49
N GLN A 150 -18.71 -14.57 1.79
CA GLN A 150 -19.95 -13.95 2.28
C GLN A 150 -21.21 -14.82 2.03
N GLN A 151 -21.12 -15.89 1.23
CA GLN A 151 -22.28 -16.74 0.96
C GLN A 151 -22.76 -17.48 2.21
N PRO A 152 -24.08 -17.67 2.39
CA PRO A 152 -24.62 -18.44 3.51
C PRO A 152 -24.04 -19.86 3.52
N LYS A 153 -23.56 -20.31 4.69
CA LYS A 153 -22.94 -21.63 4.89
C LYS A 153 -21.65 -21.87 4.09
N CYS A 154 -20.96 -20.81 3.66
CA CYS A 154 -19.65 -20.94 3.02
C CYS A 154 -18.59 -21.50 4.00
N PRO A 155 -17.80 -22.52 3.61
CA PRO A 155 -16.71 -23.04 4.43
C PRO A 155 -15.62 -22.00 4.77
N ALA A 156 -15.45 -21.00 3.91
CA ALA A 156 -14.48 -19.92 4.08
C ALA A 156 -15.05 -18.68 4.82
N ALA A 157 -16.21 -18.81 5.47
CA ALA A 157 -16.86 -17.68 6.14
C ALA A 157 -15.96 -17.02 7.20
N GLY A 158 -15.89 -15.69 7.16
CA GLY A 158 -15.05 -14.91 8.06
C GLY A 158 -13.54 -14.94 7.73
N THR A 159 -13.18 -15.31 6.50
CA THR A 159 -11.81 -15.23 5.99
C THR A 159 -11.67 -14.21 4.87
N TYR A 160 -10.44 -13.78 4.62
CA TYR A 160 -10.06 -12.93 3.49
C TYR A 160 -8.64 -13.28 3.01
N LEU A 161 -8.29 -12.86 1.78
CA LEU A 161 -6.96 -13.08 1.22
C LEU A 161 -6.03 -11.87 1.45
N GLU A 162 -4.79 -12.13 1.87
CA GLU A 162 -3.68 -11.17 1.92
C GLU A 162 -2.52 -11.64 1.02
N TYR A 163 -1.64 -10.71 0.64
CA TYR A 163 -0.40 -11.01 -0.11
C TYR A 163 -0.62 -11.86 -1.37
N ALA A 164 -1.71 -11.59 -2.09
CA ALA A 164 -1.96 -12.24 -3.37
C ALA A 164 -0.87 -11.86 -4.37
N VAL A 165 -0.26 -12.87 -4.99
CA VAL A 165 0.70 -12.74 -6.08
C VAL A 165 0.18 -13.61 -7.22
N VAL A 166 -0.15 -12.99 -8.35
CA VAL A 166 -0.69 -13.69 -9.52
C VAL A 166 0.38 -13.70 -10.62
N GLU A 167 0.94 -14.88 -10.89
CA GLU A 167 1.98 -15.08 -11.92
C GLU A 167 1.38 -15.60 -13.24
N GLY A 168 0.11 -16.02 -13.21
CA GLY A 168 -0.67 -16.40 -14.39
C GLY A 168 -2.11 -16.77 -14.04
N ARG A 169 -2.86 -17.28 -15.01
CA ARG A 169 -4.28 -17.66 -14.83
C ARG A 169 -4.46 -18.85 -13.87
N THR A 170 -3.49 -19.75 -13.83
CA THR A 170 -3.50 -20.98 -13.02
C THR A 170 -2.27 -21.06 -12.11
N GLU A 171 -1.59 -19.93 -11.88
CA GLU A 171 -0.44 -19.86 -11.01
C GLU A 171 -0.53 -18.61 -10.15
N TRP A 172 -0.85 -18.82 -8.87
CA TRP A 172 -0.98 -17.73 -7.92
C TRP A 172 -0.84 -18.23 -6.48
N ARG A 173 -0.46 -17.32 -5.60
CA ARG A 173 -0.24 -17.59 -4.18
C ARG A 173 -0.90 -16.50 -3.35
N ALA A 174 -1.55 -16.86 -2.26
CA ALA A 174 -2.19 -15.92 -1.34
C ALA A 174 -2.20 -16.49 0.09
N GLN A 175 -2.34 -15.63 1.09
CA GLN A 175 -2.55 -16.04 2.48
C GLN A 175 -4.02 -15.89 2.86
N ILE A 176 -4.65 -16.98 3.30
CA ILE A 176 -5.98 -16.96 3.91
C ILE A 176 -5.82 -16.50 5.35
N VAL A 177 -6.49 -15.42 5.72
CA VAL A 177 -6.48 -14.84 7.07
C VAL A 177 -7.88 -14.86 7.67
N ALA A 178 -8.00 -15.38 8.88
CA ALA A 178 -9.27 -15.38 9.62
C ALA A 178 -9.45 -14.08 10.42
N VAL A 179 -10.67 -13.55 10.41
CA VAL A 179 -11.00 -12.31 11.14
C VAL A 179 -11.12 -12.57 12.65
N GLY A 180 -10.63 -11.63 13.45
CA GLY A 180 -10.87 -11.60 14.90
C GLY A 180 -10.04 -12.62 15.69
N GLY A 181 -8.85 -13.00 15.22
CA GLY A 181 -7.95 -13.90 15.93
C GLY A 181 -8.42 -15.36 16.02
N ARG A 182 -9.44 -15.72 15.23
CA ARG A 182 -9.94 -17.09 15.11
C ARG A 182 -9.00 -17.93 14.26
N PRO A 183 -8.99 -19.26 14.40
CA PRO A 183 -8.30 -20.14 13.45
C PRO A 183 -8.97 -20.05 12.08
N VAL A 184 -8.18 -20.26 11.03
CA VAL A 184 -8.71 -20.45 9.67
C VAL A 184 -9.58 -21.72 9.68
N PRO A 185 -10.85 -21.64 9.24
CA PRO A 185 -11.72 -22.80 9.15
C PRO A 185 -11.14 -23.83 8.18
N ASP A 186 -11.55 -25.08 8.31
CA ASP A 186 -11.13 -26.10 7.36
C ASP A 186 -11.90 -25.91 6.05
N ILE A 187 -11.20 -25.45 5.02
CA ILE A 187 -11.78 -25.12 3.72
C ILE A 187 -11.49 -26.30 2.79
N PRO A 188 -12.51 -27.04 2.31
CA PRO A 188 -12.30 -28.17 1.43
C PRO A 188 -11.75 -27.69 0.08
N ILE A 189 -10.70 -28.35 -0.39
CA ILE A 189 -10.04 -28.04 -1.68
C ILE A 189 -11.05 -28.11 -2.84
N SER A 190 -11.98 -29.07 -2.79
CA SER A 190 -13.06 -29.22 -3.77
C SER A 190 -13.96 -27.98 -3.90
N ALA A 191 -14.20 -27.26 -2.80
CA ALA A 191 -14.98 -26.03 -2.86
C ALA A 191 -14.19 -24.89 -3.51
N ILE A 192 -12.88 -24.81 -3.27
CA ILE A 192 -12.01 -23.83 -3.95
C ILE A 192 -11.96 -24.14 -5.45
N SER A 193 -11.71 -25.40 -5.80
CA SER A 193 -11.70 -25.90 -7.18
C SER A 193 -12.96 -25.52 -7.95
N ALA A 194 -14.14 -25.72 -7.35
CA ALA A 194 -15.43 -25.40 -7.95
C ALA A 194 -15.61 -23.91 -8.31
N ILE A 195 -14.93 -23.01 -7.60
CA ILE A 195 -15.09 -21.56 -7.75
C ILE A 195 -14.02 -20.99 -8.67
N THR A 196 -12.79 -21.46 -8.51
CA THR A 196 -11.67 -21.00 -9.33
C THR A 196 -11.65 -21.68 -10.69
N ASN A 197 -12.40 -22.78 -10.85
CA ASN A 197 -12.36 -23.68 -12.01
C ASN A 197 -10.92 -24.18 -12.25
N ILE A 198 -10.26 -24.62 -11.17
CA ILE A 198 -8.88 -25.13 -11.17
C ILE A 198 -8.90 -26.53 -10.58
N PRO A 199 -8.24 -27.52 -11.21
CA PRO A 199 -8.19 -28.89 -10.70
C PRO A 199 -7.67 -28.99 -9.26
N GLU A 200 -8.20 -29.92 -8.47
CA GLU A 200 -7.89 -30.06 -7.04
C GLU A 200 -6.42 -30.38 -6.79
N GLU A 201 -5.79 -31.14 -7.69
CA GLU A 201 -4.37 -31.52 -7.64
C GLU A 201 -3.39 -30.34 -7.75
N LEU A 202 -3.87 -29.19 -8.24
CA LEU A 202 -3.09 -27.95 -8.38
C LEU A 202 -3.26 -27.01 -7.20
N ILE A 203 -4.18 -27.30 -6.27
CA ILE A 203 -4.53 -26.44 -5.15
C ILE A 203 -3.96 -27.05 -3.88
N SER A 204 -3.16 -26.28 -3.14
CA SER A 204 -2.64 -26.68 -1.83
C SER A 204 -2.90 -25.62 -0.77
N ILE A 205 -3.25 -26.08 0.43
CA ILE A 205 -3.41 -25.23 1.62
C ILE A 205 -2.41 -25.72 2.66
N THR A 206 -1.42 -24.90 2.98
CA THR A 206 -0.36 -25.25 3.95
C THR A 206 -0.31 -24.25 5.11
N ALA A 207 0.36 -24.62 6.20
CA ALA A 207 0.61 -23.70 7.30
C ALA A 207 1.66 -22.65 6.89
N VAL A 208 1.48 -21.39 7.29
CA VAL A 208 2.49 -20.35 7.05
C VAL A 208 3.57 -20.43 8.13
N PRO A 209 4.86 -20.64 7.79
CA PRO A 209 5.94 -20.69 8.77
C PRO A 209 6.01 -19.41 9.61
N GLY A 210 6.13 -19.54 10.93
CA GLY A 210 6.22 -18.40 11.85
C GLY A 210 4.88 -17.73 12.18
N HIS A 211 3.75 -18.24 11.70
CA HIS A 211 2.42 -17.73 12.03
C HIS A 211 1.55 -18.78 12.73
N GLY A 212 0.60 -18.33 13.56
CA GLY A 212 -0.38 -19.19 14.22
C GLY A 212 -1.51 -19.64 13.28
N ALA A 213 -2.43 -20.45 13.81
CA ALA A 213 -3.55 -21.05 13.06
C ALA A 213 -4.54 -20.04 12.42
N GLY A 214 -4.40 -18.74 12.70
CA GLY A 214 -5.17 -17.67 12.05
C GLY A 214 -4.72 -17.35 10.62
N ARG A 215 -3.67 -18.01 10.12
CA ARG A 215 -3.19 -17.88 8.73
C ARG A 215 -2.93 -19.25 8.10
N ARG A 216 -3.28 -19.39 6.82
CA ARG A 216 -2.89 -20.52 5.97
C ARG A 216 -2.43 -20.01 4.61
N GLN A 217 -1.43 -20.64 4.01
CA GLN A 217 -0.96 -20.35 2.67
C GLN A 217 -1.83 -21.12 1.68
N LEU A 218 -2.44 -20.41 0.73
CA LEU A 218 -3.12 -20.98 -0.44
C LEU A 218 -2.19 -20.83 -1.64
N THR A 219 -1.84 -21.95 -2.25
CA THR A 219 -0.94 -22.00 -3.39
C THR A 219 -1.62 -22.77 -4.50
N VAL A 220 -1.66 -22.14 -5.68
CA VAL A 220 -2.09 -22.76 -6.92
C VAL A 220 -0.90 -22.77 -7.87
N THR A 221 -0.44 -23.95 -8.25
CA THR A 221 0.70 -24.14 -9.16
C THR A 221 0.31 -25.01 -10.33
N GLN A 222 0.88 -24.75 -11.51
CA GLN A 222 0.71 -25.65 -12.67
C GLN A 222 1.46 -26.98 -12.49
N SER A 223 2.46 -27.00 -11.61
CA SER A 223 3.19 -28.19 -11.24
C SER A 223 2.46 -28.92 -10.11
N THR A 224 2.38 -30.25 -10.21
CA THR A 224 1.73 -31.09 -9.20
C THR A 224 2.45 -30.94 -7.85
N GLY A 225 1.76 -31.16 -6.72
CA GLY A 225 2.30 -30.92 -5.38
C GLY A 225 3.69 -31.56 -5.09
N ALA A 226 4.04 -32.65 -5.80
CA ALA A 226 5.38 -33.25 -5.75
C ALA A 226 6.45 -32.39 -6.44
N GLU A 227 6.14 -31.83 -7.62
CA GLU A 227 7.01 -30.93 -8.38
C GLU A 227 7.11 -29.55 -7.71
N ALA A 228 6.05 -29.08 -7.05
CA ALA A 228 6.06 -27.85 -6.26
C ALA A 228 6.93 -27.99 -4.99
N ALA A 229 6.85 -29.13 -4.30
CA ALA A 229 7.77 -29.45 -3.20
C ALA A 229 9.22 -29.55 -3.70
N GLU A 230 9.42 -30.09 -4.91
CA GLU A 230 10.73 -30.11 -5.56
C GLU A 230 11.21 -28.69 -5.93
N ALA A 231 10.29 -27.80 -6.35
CA ALA A 231 10.52 -26.40 -6.66
C ALA A 231 10.92 -25.57 -5.42
N GLU A 232 10.38 -25.91 -4.25
CA GLU A 232 10.71 -25.30 -2.96
C GLU A 232 12.01 -25.85 -2.33
N MET A 233 12.51 -27.00 -2.82
CA MET A 233 13.82 -27.48 -2.37
C MET A 233 14.92 -26.49 -2.72
N ASP A 234 15.77 -26.25 -1.72
CA ASP A 234 17.03 -25.54 -1.87
C ASP A 234 17.80 -26.05 -3.10
N PRO A 235 18.26 -25.17 -4.02
CA PRO A 235 18.93 -25.57 -5.25
C PRO A 235 20.11 -26.54 -5.05
N PHE A 236 20.83 -26.42 -3.93
CA PHE A 236 21.89 -27.35 -3.55
C PHE A 236 21.35 -28.77 -3.32
N THR A 237 20.23 -28.88 -2.60
CA THR A 237 19.55 -30.15 -2.32
C THR A 237 18.97 -30.76 -3.59
N ARG A 238 18.38 -29.95 -4.48
CA ARG A 238 17.87 -30.42 -5.78
C ARG A 238 18.99 -30.94 -6.67
N TRP A 239 20.12 -30.23 -6.73
CA TRP A 239 21.25 -30.69 -7.54
C TRP A 239 21.83 -32.00 -7.01
N ASP A 240 22.01 -32.12 -5.69
CA ASP A 240 22.59 -33.31 -5.06
C ASP A 240 21.70 -34.55 -5.19
N LYS A 241 20.38 -34.40 -4.99
CA LYS A 241 19.45 -35.54 -4.94
C LYS A 241 18.85 -35.92 -6.29
N THR A 242 18.58 -34.94 -7.15
CA THR A 242 17.85 -35.18 -8.41
C THR A 242 18.78 -35.18 -9.62
N ILE A 243 19.68 -34.20 -9.73
CA ILE A 243 20.43 -33.94 -10.97
C ILE A 243 21.74 -34.75 -11.02
N ALA A 244 22.53 -34.71 -9.95
CA ALA A 244 23.86 -35.33 -9.91
C ALA A 244 23.84 -36.85 -10.16
N PRO A 245 22.93 -37.65 -9.57
CA PRO A 245 22.91 -39.09 -9.79
C PRO A 245 22.61 -39.49 -11.24
N GLY A 246 21.79 -38.71 -11.95
CA GLY A 246 21.43 -38.96 -13.34
C GLY A 246 22.45 -38.41 -14.34
N ALA A 247 22.95 -37.20 -14.11
CA ALA A 247 23.85 -36.52 -15.04
C ALA A 247 25.32 -36.97 -14.91
N MET A 248 25.73 -37.42 -13.72
CA MET A 248 27.12 -37.79 -13.42
C MET A 248 27.19 -39.11 -12.63
N PRO A 249 26.71 -40.23 -13.22
CA PRO A 249 26.75 -41.53 -12.55
C PRO A 249 28.20 -41.90 -12.19
N HIS A 250 28.39 -42.50 -11.01
CA HIS A 250 29.68 -42.90 -10.45
C HIS A 250 30.66 -41.77 -10.07
N SER A 251 30.23 -40.51 -10.13
CA SER A 251 31.02 -39.40 -9.62
C SER A 251 30.65 -39.05 -8.18
N GLN A 252 31.61 -38.52 -7.42
CA GLN A 252 31.36 -37.98 -6.08
C GLN A 252 31.25 -36.46 -6.16
N LEU A 253 30.08 -35.93 -5.79
CA LEU A 253 29.86 -34.50 -5.68
C LEU A 253 30.59 -33.95 -4.45
N ILE A 254 31.66 -33.16 -4.67
CA ILE A 254 32.48 -32.56 -3.61
C ILE A 254 32.00 -31.16 -3.21
N ALA A 255 31.48 -30.39 -4.17
CA ALA A 255 31.01 -29.03 -3.96
C ALA A 255 29.99 -28.65 -5.03
N ILE A 256 29.08 -27.76 -4.67
CA ILE A 256 28.15 -27.13 -5.60
C ILE A 256 28.38 -25.62 -5.52
N ARG A 257 28.48 -24.97 -6.68
CA ARG A 257 28.63 -23.51 -6.80
C ARG A 257 27.42 -22.93 -7.51
N ARG A 258 26.82 -21.91 -6.93
CA ARG A 258 25.67 -21.18 -7.48
C ARG A 258 26.07 -19.73 -7.70
N GLY A 259 26.04 -19.30 -8.97
CA GLY A 259 26.20 -17.89 -9.33
C GLY A 259 24.85 -17.18 -9.39
N ASN A 260 24.76 -15.98 -8.81
CA ASN A 260 23.63 -15.07 -9.01
C ASN A 260 23.90 -14.17 -10.22
N THR A 261 23.17 -14.39 -11.31
CA THR A 261 23.37 -13.65 -12.57
C THR A 261 23.00 -12.16 -12.49
N LYS A 262 22.26 -11.73 -11.45
CA LYS A 262 21.87 -10.33 -11.25
C LYS A 262 22.86 -9.56 -10.38
N THR A 263 23.44 -10.21 -9.37
CA THR A 263 24.39 -9.55 -8.43
C THR A 263 25.85 -9.89 -8.72
N GLY A 264 26.12 -10.96 -9.47
CA GLY A 264 27.46 -11.49 -9.69
C GLY A 264 28.03 -12.26 -8.50
N GLU A 265 27.29 -12.39 -7.41
CA GLU A 265 27.73 -13.11 -6.21
C GLU A 265 27.76 -14.62 -6.46
N MET A 266 28.73 -15.30 -5.85
CA MET A 266 28.85 -16.75 -5.88
C MET A 266 28.71 -17.33 -4.49
N GLU A 267 27.84 -18.33 -4.36
CA GLU A 267 27.68 -19.15 -3.17
C GLU A 267 28.23 -20.55 -3.44
N GLU A 268 29.14 -21.02 -2.59
CA GLU A 268 29.69 -22.38 -2.65
C GLU A 268 29.29 -23.14 -1.40
N ARG A 269 28.71 -24.34 -1.59
CA ARG A 269 28.42 -25.27 -0.49
C ARG A 269 29.18 -26.56 -0.70
N LEU A 270 30.05 -26.87 0.25
CA LEU A 270 30.73 -28.16 0.34
C LEU A 270 29.73 -29.22 0.82
N ARG A 271 29.80 -30.40 0.23
CA ARG A 271 29.05 -31.55 0.74
C ARG A 271 29.77 -32.05 2.01
N PRO A 272 29.07 -32.23 3.14
CA PRO A 272 29.69 -32.76 4.36
C PRO A 272 30.21 -34.19 4.18
#